data_AF-G2DH05-F1
#
_entry.id   AF-G2DH05-F1
#
_cell.length_a   1.000
_cell.length_b   1.000
_cell.length_c   1.000
_cell.angle_alpha   90.00
_cell.angle_beta   90.00
_cell.angle_gamma   90.00
#
_symmetry.space_group_name_H-M   'P 1'
#
loop_
_entity.id
_entity.type
_entity.pdbx_description
1 polymer ?
#
loop_
_entity_poly.entity_id
_entity_poly.type
_entity_poly.pdbx_seq_one_letter_code
_entity_poly.pdbx_strand_id
1 'polypeptide(L)'
;MDDLQADLDRVEVIFSRDYSQRFKPGFEHEDRNPSRKPLNPERSLGSVIKLLTPSPSYTDEYNEWLSLIPPRILALVFMIKRFYLNSWGSNWRRNITVDEIDGAAGHEVKMFDRQIIGSYLRVGFDEGDKWRLFKVRQDFIAADKVQMEDDISASVVVSAAALEGCPETINTKRSVKLVKNCEYRLFQRPDDAIHPGFDKQTSWT
;
A
#
# COMPACT_ATOMS: atom_id res chain seq x y z
N MET A 1 20.65 2.31 -4.22
CA MET A 1 20.48 0.92 -4.70
C MET A 1 21.89 0.51 -4.98
N ASP A 2 22.44 -0.37 -4.16
CA ASP A 2 23.91 -0.39 -4.03
C ASP A 2 24.53 -1.40 -5.00
N ASP A 3 23.78 -2.47 -5.33
CA ASP A 3 24.07 -3.40 -6.43
C ASP A 3 22.76 -3.98 -6.99
N LEU A 4 22.34 -3.48 -8.16
CA LEU A 4 21.13 -3.93 -8.84
C LEU A 4 21.16 -5.45 -9.10
N GLN A 5 22.30 -6.02 -9.50
CA GLN A 5 22.35 -7.43 -9.88
C GLN A 5 22.17 -8.33 -8.67
N ALA A 6 22.88 -8.04 -7.58
CA ALA A 6 22.71 -8.76 -6.32
C ALA A 6 21.27 -8.66 -5.77
N ASP A 7 20.62 -7.52 -5.96
CA ASP A 7 19.22 -7.35 -5.56
C ASP A 7 18.26 -8.16 -6.42
N LEU A 8 18.48 -8.17 -7.74
CA LEU A 8 17.69 -8.96 -8.68
C LEU A 8 17.86 -10.45 -8.44
N ASP A 9 19.04 -10.90 -7.99
CA ASP A 9 19.25 -12.30 -7.57
C ASP A 9 18.38 -12.66 -6.35
N ARG A 10 18.31 -11.77 -5.36
CA ARG A 10 17.43 -11.96 -4.19
C ARG A 10 15.95 -11.95 -4.58
N VAL A 11 15.57 -11.10 -5.53
CA VAL A 11 14.21 -11.07 -6.08
C VAL A 11 13.88 -12.38 -6.82
N GLU A 12 14.81 -12.92 -7.61
CA GLU A 12 14.63 -14.19 -8.30
C GLU A 12 14.40 -15.35 -7.32
N VAL A 13 15.12 -15.38 -6.19
CA VAL A 13 14.87 -16.35 -5.11
C VAL A 13 13.43 -16.26 -4.59
N ILE A 14 12.91 -15.04 -4.42
CA ILE A 14 11.52 -14.83 -3.99
C ILE A 14 10.54 -15.31 -5.05
N PHE A 15 10.74 -14.96 -6.33
CA PHE A 15 9.82 -15.36 -7.40
C PHE A 15 9.82 -16.86 -7.71
N SER A 16 10.94 -17.54 -7.49
CA SER A 16 11.08 -18.97 -7.74
C SER A 16 10.69 -19.85 -6.54
N ARG A 17 10.65 -19.31 -5.30
CA ARG A 17 10.34 -20.07 -4.07
C ARG A 17 9.00 -20.81 -4.14
N ASP A 18 8.95 -22.01 -3.56
CA ASP A 18 7.69 -22.70 -3.29
C ASP A 18 7.02 -22.16 -2.02
N TYR A 19 5.75 -21.77 -2.15
CA TYR A 19 4.93 -21.19 -1.10
C TYR A 19 3.84 -22.14 -0.61
N SER A 20 3.84 -23.40 -1.07
CA SER A 20 2.85 -24.42 -0.72
C SER A 20 2.80 -24.75 0.77
N GLN A 21 3.95 -24.72 1.45
CA GLN A 21 4.12 -25.17 2.85
C GLN A 21 4.15 -24.03 3.88
N ARG A 22 3.73 -22.82 3.51
CA ARG A 22 3.90 -21.63 4.38
C ARG A 22 2.88 -21.50 5.52
N PHE A 23 1.76 -22.21 5.44
CA PHE A 23 0.66 -22.07 6.39
C PHE A 23 0.80 -23.05 7.56
N LYS A 24 0.36 -22.63 8.74
CA LYS A 24 0.09 -23.52 9.85
C LYS A 24 -1.14 -24.41 9.53
N PRO A 25 -1.22 -25.63 10.10
CA PRO A 25 -2.38 -26.48 9.93
C PRO A 25 -3.70 -25.76 10.24
N GLY A 26 -4.66 -25.80 9.33
CA GLY A 26 -5.98 -25.16 9.44
C GLY A 26 -6.10 -23.80 8.76
N PHE A 27 -5.00 -23.19 8.30
CA PHE A 27 -4.98 -21.90 7.61
C PHE A 27 -4.85 -22.01 6.07
N GLU A 28 -4.82 -23.22 5.52
CA GLU A 28 -4.57 -23.48 4.10
C GLU A 28 -5.61 -22.82 3.18
N HIS A 29 -6.83 -22.64 3.68
CA HIS A 29 -7.95 -22.00 2.97
C HIS A 29 -7.72 -20.52 2.65
N GLU A 30 -6.74 -19.87 3.27
CA GLU A 30 -6.41 -18.45 3.03
C GLU A 30 -5.82 -18.17 1.64
N ASP A 31 -5.39 -19.20 0.90
CA ASP A 31 -4.95 -19.08 -0.49
C ASP A 31 -5.60 -20.17 -1.35
N ARG A 32 -6.50 -19.75 -2.25
CA ARG A 32 -7.21 -20.65 -3.16
C ARG A 32 -6.31 -21.59 -3.98
N ASN A 33 -5.06 -21.18 -4.24
CA ASN A 33 -4.09 -22.02 -4.92
C ASN A 33 -2.67 -21.58 -4.53
N PRO A 34 -2.01 -22.32 -3.63
CA PRO A 34 -0.72 -21.92 -3.08
C PRO A 34 0.46 -22.17 -4.04
N SER A 35 0.26 -22.92 -5.14
CA SER A 35 1.28 -23.16 -6.16
C SER A 35 1.54 -21.94 -7.07
N ARG A 36 0.61 -20.97 -7.10
CA ARG A 36 0.74 -19.77 -7.95
C ARG A 36 1.96 -18.95 -7.53
N LYS A 37 2.93 -18.80 -8.42
CA LYS A 37 4.10 -17.95 -8.20
C LYS A 37 3.71 -16.46 -8.14
N PRO A 38 4.53 -15.59 -7.51
CA PRO A 38 4.25 -14.16 -7.40
C PRO A 38 3.89 -13.47 -8.72
N LEU A 39 4.63 -13.76 -9.80
CA LEU A 39 4.42 -13.14 -11.11
C LEU A 39 3.22 -13.72 -11.90
N ASN A 40 2.57 -14.77 -11.42
CA ASN A 40 1.39 -15.33 -12.10
C ASN A 40 0.30 -14.25 -12.26
N PRO A 41 -0.30 -14.08 -13.46
CA PRO A 41 -1.30 -13.03 -13.71
C PRO A 41 -2.55 -13.16 -12.83
N GLU A 42 -2.90 -14.37 -12.38
CA GLU A 42 -4.02 -14.59 -11.47
C GLU A 42 -3.70 -14.25 -10.01
N ARG A 43 -2.45 -13.90 -9.69
CA ARG A 43 -2.06 -13.44 -8.36
C ARG A 43 -2.01 -11.91 -8.37
N SER A 44 -2.89 -11.26 -7.63
CA SER A 44 -2.91 -9.79 -7.55
C SER A 44 -1.70 -9.24 -6.79
N LEU A 45 -1.38 -7.96 -6.99
CA LEU A 45 -0.33 -7.27 -6.22
C LEU A 45 -0.61 -7.35 -4.71
N GLY A 46 -1.85 -7.08 -4.27
CA GLY A 46 -2.23 -7.20 -2.87
C GLY A 46 -2.05 -8.61 -2.29
N SER A 47 -2.28 -9.65 -3.08
CA SER A 47 -2.01 -11.04 -2.68
C SER A 47 -0.51 -11.34 -2.54
N VAL A 48 0.35 -10.73 -3.37
CA VAL A 48 1.81 -10.82 -3.23
C VAL A 48 2.29 -10.04 -2.01
N ILE A 49 1.70 -8.88 -1.72
CA ILE A 49 1.99 -8.13 -0.48
C ILE A 49 1.60 -8.97 0.73
N LYS A 50 0.40 -9.57 0.75
CA LYS A 50 -0.01 -10.50 1.82
C LYS A 50 0.96 -11.67 1.95
N LEU A 51 1.35 -12.29 0.84
CA LEU A 51 2.29 -13.42 0.82
C LEU A 51 3.64 -13.08 1.48
N LEU A 52 4.10 -11.84 1.33
CA LEU A 52 5.39 -11.36 1.81
C LEU A 52 5.29 -10.44 3.04
N THR A 53 4.16 -10.50 3.77
CA THR A 53 3.96 -9.80 5.04
C THR A 53 3.82 -10.84 6.14
N PRO A 54 4.58 -10.77 7.24
CA PRO A 54 4.44 -11.71 8.36
C PRO A 54 2.99 -11.82 8.86
N SER A 55 2.56 -13.03 9.19
CA SER A 55 1.18 -13.32 9.59
C SER A 55 1.14 -14.43 10.63
N PRO A 56 0.24 -14.37 11.63
CA PRO A 56 0.07 -15.46 12.61
C PRO A 56 -0.36 -16.78 11.96
N SER A 57 -0.99 -16.73 10.79
CA SER A 57 -1.40 -17.90 10.01
C SER A 57 -0.25 -18.66 9.36
N TYR A 58 0.93 -18.05 9.26
CA TYR A 58 2.11 -18.68 8.67
C TYR A 58 2.92 -19.46 9.70
N THR A 59 3.68 -20.45 9.23
CA THR A 59 4.64 -21.18 10.08
C THR A 59 5.71 -20.23 10.60
N ASP A 60 6.31 -20.58 11.74
CA ASP A 60 7.27 -19.70 12.40
C ASP A 60 8.54 -19.58 11.54
N GLU A 61 8.96 -20.65 10.88
CA GLU A 61 10.10 -20.66 9.95
C GLU A 61 9.85 -19.76 8.73
N TYR A 62 8.61 -19.71 8.22
CA TYR A 62 8.27 -18.84 7.11
C TYR A 62 8.27 -17.37 7.53
N ASN A 63 7.74 -17.05 8.70
CA ASN A 63 7.78 -15.69 9.25
C ASN A 63 9.21 -15.24 9.55
N GLU A 64 10.07 -16.13 10.06
CA GLU A 64 11.49 -15.85 10.26
C GLU A 64 12.17 -15.52 8.93
N TRP A 65 11.96 -16.35 7.90
CA TRP A 65 12.46 -16.08 6.56
C TRP A 65 11.98 -14.72 6.00
N LEU A 66 10.70 -14.37 6.20
CA LEU A 66 10.17 -13.06 5.79
C LEU A 66 10.86 -11.90 6.50
N SER A 67 11.17 -12.04 7.80
CA SER A 67 11.82 -10.99 8.59
C SER A 67 13.26 -10.68 8.14
N LEU A 68 13.91 -11.65 7.50
CA LEU A 68 15.26 -11.51 6.93
C LEU A 68 15.26 -10.78 5.58
N ILE A 69 14.10 -10.58 4.94
CA ILE A 69 14.04 -9.90 3.64
C ILE A 69 14.16 -8.38 3.86
N PRO A 70 15.18 -7.71 3.31
CA PRO A 70 15.31 -6.27 3.47
C PRO A 70 14.12 -5.52 2.85
N PRO A 71 13.60 -4.45 3.48
CA PRO A 71 12.47 -3.69 2.94
C PRO A 71 12.69 -3.18 1.51
N ARG A 72 13.93 -2.88 1.16
CA ARG A 72 14.32 -2.46 -0.19
C ARG A 72 14.10 -3.55 -1.25
N ILE A 73 14.33 -4.82 -0.91
CA ILE A 73 14.07 -5.97 -1.80
C ILE A 73 12.56 -6.16 -1.98
N LEU A 74 11.77 -6.07 -0.90
CA LEU A 74 10.31 -6.12 -1.00
C LEU A 74 9.76 -5.01 -1.90
N ALA A 75 10.32 -3.80 -1.80
CA ALA A 75 9.93 -2.68 -2.65
C ALA A 75 10.16 -2.99 -4.15
N LEU A 76 11.25 -3.69 -4.51
CA LEU A 76 11.52 -4.14 -5.88
C LEU A 76 10.57 -5.24 -6.31
N VAL A 77 10.34 -6.25 -5.46
CA VAL A 77 9.39 -7.34 -5.74
C VAL A 77 8.02 -6.80 -6.11
N PHE A 78 7.48 -5.87 -5.31
CA PHE A 78 6.17 -5.27 -5.55
C PHE A 78 6.18 -4.42 -6.83
N MET A 79 7.25 -3.65 -7.05
CA MET A 79 7.41 -2.84 -8.25
C MET A 79 7.40 -3.70 -9.52
N ILE A 80 8.20 -4.77 -9.55
CA ILE A 80 8.25 -5.69 -10.67
C ILE A 80 6.89 -6.33 -10.87
N LYS A 81 6.22 -6.79 -9.80
CA LYS A 81 4.87 -7.35 -9.91
C LYS A 81 3.87 -6.38 -10.50
N ARG A 82 3.93 -5.10 -10.13
CA ARG A 82 3.00 -4.06 -10.61
C ARG A 82 3.13 -3.82 -12.12
N PHE A 83 4.34 -3.87 -12.65
CA PHE A 83 4.66 -3.53 -14.04
C PHE A 83 4.91 -4.74 -14.94
N TYR A 84 4.89 -5.95 -14.37
CA TYR A 84 5.11 -7.20 -15.10
C TYR A 84 4.07 -7.37 -16.21
N LEU A 85 4.57 -7.63 -17.42
CA LEU A 85 3.76 -8.02 -18.57
C LEU A 85 3.90 -9.52 -18.81
N ASN A 86 2.79 -10.19 -19.15
CA ASN A 86 2.81 -11.63 -19.44
C ASN A 86 3.81 -12.00 -20.56
N SER A 87 4.07 -11.09 -21.51
CA SER A 87 5.04 -11.27 -22.59
C SER A 87 6.49 -11.38 -22.11
N TRP A 88 6.81 -10.92 -20.90
CA TRP A 88 8.15 -11.02 -20.33
C TRP A 88 8.51 -12.46 -19.97
N GLY A 89 7.52 -13.26 -19.56
CA GLY A 89 7.73 -14.64 -19.11
C GLY A 89 8.82 -14.75 -18.05
N SER A 90 9.69 -15.74 -18.19
CA SER A 90 10.86 -15.93 -17.32
C SER A 90 11.96 -14.88 -17.52
N ASN A 91 11.92 -14.10 -18.61
CA ASN A 91 12.95 -13.11 -18.95
C ASN A 91 12.65 -11.70 -18.41
N TRP A 92 11.82 -11.59 -17.38
CA TRP A 92 11.44 -10.32 -16.74
C TRP A 92 12.65 -9.46 -16.37
N ARG A 93 13.74 -10.08 -15.92
CA ARG A 93 14.98 -9.42 -15.47
C ARG A 93 15.58 -8.47 -16.51
N ARG A 94 15.51 -8.82 -17.80
CA ARG A 94 16.09 -8.00 -18.89
C ARG A 94 15.37 -6.66 -19.08
N ASN A 95 14.16 -6.52 -18.54
CA ASN A 95 13.35 -5.32 -18.65
C ASN A 95 13.54 -4.35 -17.46
N ILE A 96 14.45 -4.69 -16.53
CA ILE A 96 14.76 -3.89 -15.35
C ILE A 96 16.16 -3.32 -15.50
N THR A 97 16.28 -1.99 -15.55
CA THR A 97 17.56 -1.29 -15.69
C THR A 97 17.69 -0.19 -14.62
N VAL A 98 18.92 0.26 -14.39
CA VAL A 98 19.23 1.49 -13.64
C VAL A 98 19.94 2.45 -14.59
N ASP A 99 19.80 3.74 -14.36
CA ASP A 99 20.60 4.72 -15.10
C ASP A 99 22.08 4.58 -14.73
N GLU A 100 22.96 4.91 -15.66
CA GLU A 100 24.38 5.13 -15.40
C GLU A 100 24.60 6.65 -15.37
N ILE A 101 24.95 7.20 -14.20
CA ILE A 101 25.19 8.63 -14.01
C ILE A 101 26.68 8.78 -13.74
N ASP A 102 27.37 9.50 -14.62
CA ASP A 102 28.82 9.76 -14.54
C ASP A 102 29.69 8.48 -14.42
N GLY A 103 29.28 7.38 -15.05
CA GLY A 103 30.01 6.09 -15.03
C GLY A 103 29.77 5.24 -13.78
N ALA A 104 28.82 5.64 -12.92
CA ALA A 104 28.37 4.87 -11.77
C ALA A 104 26.88 4.50 -11.89
N ALA A 105 26.50 3.34 -11.36
CA ALA A 105 25.10 2.94 -11.31
C ALA A 105 24.29 3.94 -10.46
N GLY A 106 23.27 4.53 -11.06
CA GLY A 106 22.30 5.40 -10.42
C GLY A 106 21.48 4.65 -9.38
N HIS A 107 20.87 5.41 -8.47
CA HIS A 107 20.05 4.85 -7.40
C HIS A 107 18.59 4.62 -7.81
N GLU A 108 18.22 5.04 -9.02
CA GLU A 108 16.86 4.99 -9.56
C GLU A 108 16.67 3.82 -10.53
N VAL A 109 15.67 2.99 -10.23
CA VAL A 109 15.26 1.87 -11.09
C VAL A 109 14.32 2.39 -12.17
N LYS A 110 14.64 2.08 -13.43
CA LYS A 110 13.77 2.29 -14.58
C LYS A 110 13.10 0.99 -15.00
N MET A 111 11.83 1.13 -15.40
CA MET A 111 11.10 0.12 -16.15
C MET A 111 10.47 0.84 -17.35
N PHE A 112 10.61 0.26 -18.56
CA PHE A 112 10.12 0.85 -19.81
C PHE A 112 10.68 2.24 -20.15
N ASP A 113 11.95 2.51 -19.78
CA ASP A 113 12.60 3.81 -20.03
C ASP A 113 11.84 5.01 -19.42
N ARG A 114 10.98 4.73 -18.42
CA ARG A 114 10.21 5.73 -17.68
C ARG A 114 10.61 5.71 -16.21
N GLN A 115 10.70 6.91 -15.64
CA GLN A 115 10.93 7.06 -14.22
C GLN A 115 9.72 6.53 -13.44
N ILE A 116 9.96 5.61 -12.51
CA ILE A 116 8.90 5.04 -11.68
C ILE A 116 8.63 6.01 -10.53
N ILE A 117 7.57 6.80 -10.65
CA ILE A 117 7.13 7.72 -9.60
C ILE A 117 6.46 6.92 -8.48
N GLY A 118 7.03 6.99 -7.27
CA GLY A 118 6.41 6.46 -6.05
C GLY A 118 5.53 7.51 -5.38
N SER A 119 4.47 7.06 -4.70
CA SER A 119 3.69 7.92 -3.80
C SER A 119 4.31 7.92 -2.41
N TYR A 120 4.49 9.11 -1.84
CA TYR A 120 5.04 9.31 -0.50
C TYR A 120 4.11 10.20 0.31
N LEU A 121 4.02 9.96 1.61
CA LEU A 121 3.38 10.85 2.57
C LEU A 121 4.41 11.43 3.51
N ARG A 122 4.30 12.73 3.78
CA ARG A 122 5.07 13.38 4.83
C ARG A 122 4.41 13.11 6.18
N VAL A 123 5.18 12.61 7.14
CA VAL A 123 4.73 12.36 8.51
C VAL A 123 5.63 13.14 9.47
N GLY A 124 5.34 14.43 9.60
CA GLY A 124 6.09 15.35 10.43
C GLY A 124 7.50 15.68 9.91
N PHE A 125 8.31 16.20 10.82
CA PHE A 125 9.70 16.62 10.61
C PHE A 125 10.63 15.87 11.55
N ASP A 126 11.92 15.80 11.23
CA ASP A 126 12.95 15.33 12.16
C ASP A 126 13.43 16.47 13.08
N GLU A 127 14.38 16.17 13.98
CA GLU A 127 14.94 17.16 14.91
C GLU A 127 15.69 18.31 14.21
N GLY A 128 16.01 18.15 12.92
CA GLY A 128 16.64 19.17 12.08
C GLY A 128 15.69 19.81 11.07
N ASP A 129 14.38 19.77 11.32
CA ASP A 129 13.32 20.31 10.46
C ASP A 129 13.30 19.75 9.02
N LYS A 130 13.85 18.55 8.79
CA LYS A 130 13.77 17.87 7.50
C LYS A 130 12.49 17.05 7.40
N TRP A 131 11.96 16.95 6.17
CA TRP A 131 10.76 16.17 5.92
C TRP A 131 10.98 14.69 6.17
N ARG A 132 10.11 14.08 6.97
CA ARG A 132 10.06 12.63 7.13
C ARG A 132 9.08 12.05 6.12
N LEU A 133 9.62 11.55 5.02
CA LEU A 133 8.84 10.97 3.92
C LEU A 133 8.76 9.45 4.04
N PHE A 134 7.54 8.92 3.95
CA PHE A 134 7.28 7.49 3.99
C PHE A 134 6.60 7.06 2.70
N LYS A 135 7.13 6.00 2.08
CA LYS A 135 6.55 5.44 0.86
C LYS A 135 5.23 4.75 1.18
N VAL A 136 4.19 5.11 0.44
CA VAL A 136 2.89 4.45 0.54
C VAL A 136 2.93 3.13 -0.23
N ARG A 137 2.14 2.14 0.21
CA ARG A 137 1.95 0.89 -0.55
C ARG A 137 1.56 1.16 -2.00
N GLN A 138 2.06 0.34 -2.91
CA GLN A 138 1.82 0.51 -4.33
C GLN A 138 0.38 0.26 -4.77
N ASP A 139 -0.38 -0.49 -3.97
CA ASP A 139 -1.82 -0.76 -4.15
C ASP A 139 -2.71 0.12 -3.27
N PHE A 140 -2.14 1.11 -2.57
CA PHE A 140 -2.93 2.06 -1.80
C PHE A 140 -3.65 3.04 -2.71
N ILE A 141 -4.94 3.22 -2.43
CA ILE A 141 -5.79 4.26 -3.00
C ILE A 141 -6.40 4.98 -1.81
N ALA A 142 -6.41 6.32 -1.85
CA ALA A 142 -7.06 7.09 -0.80
C ALA A 142 -8.54 6.71 -0.74
N ALA A 143 -9.08 6.50 0.47
CA ALA A 143 -10.48 6.19 0.62
C ALA A 143 -11.34 7.34 0.11
N ASP A 144 -12.44 7.01 -0.57
CA ASP A 144 -13.48 7.97 -0.86
C ASP A 144 -14.13 8.40 0.45
N LYS A 145 -14.03 9.70 0.74
CA LYS A 145 -14.59 10.30 1.95
C LYS A 145 -15.84 11.07 1.60
N VAL A 146 -16.94 10.73 2.24
CA VAL A 146 -18.15 11.57 2.29
C VAL A 146 -18.13 12.30 3.62
N GLN A 147 -18.12 13.63 3.58
CA GLN A 147 -18.09 14.45 4.79
C GLN A 147 -19.44 14.33 5.52
N MET A 148 -19.40 13.93 6.79
CA MET A 148 -20.60 13.76 7.64
C MET A 148 -20.78 14.88 8.68
N GLU A 149 -19.69 15.59 9.01
CA GLU A 149 -19.60 16.62 10.05
C GLU A 149 -18.59 17.70 9.61
N ASP A 150 -18.74 18.92 10.15
CA ASP A 150 -17.75 20.01 10.06
C ASP A 150 -17.71 20.79 11.39
N ASP A 151 -18.22 22.03 11.45
CA ASP A 151 -18.20 22.87 12.66
C ASP A 151 -19.41 22.60 13.58
N ILE A 152 -20.63 22.64 13.05
CA ILE A 152 -21.86 22.47 13.85
C ILE A 152 -22.55 21.15 13.54
N SER A 153 -22.57 20.24 14.52
CA SER A 153 -23.17 18.90 14.40
C SER A 153 -24.14 18.58 15.53
N ALA A 154 -25.28 17.99 15.19
CA ALA A 154 -26.20 17.38 16.14
C ALA A 154 -25.93 15.87 16.24
N SER A 155 -26.06 15.28 17.43
CA SER A 155 -25.87 13.84 17.60
C SER A 155 -26.81 13.23 18.63
N VAL A 156 -27.10 11.95 18.47
CA VAL A 156 -27.87 11.13 19.40
C VAL A 156 -27.18 9.78 19.59
N VAL A 157 -27.28 9.22 20.80
CA VAL A 157 -26.84 7.86 21.09
C VAL A 157 -28.07 6.97 21.22
N VAL A 158 -28.12 5.91 20.42
CA VAL A 158 -29.25 4.98 20.37
C VAL A 158 -28.75 3.55 20.49
N SER A 159 -29.61 2.65 20.96
CA SER A 159 -29.34 1.21 20.88
C SER A 159 -29.24 0.78 19.42
N ALA A 160 -28.16 0.08 19.04
CA ALA A 160 -28.02 -0.43 17.67
C ALA A 160 -29.13 -1.42 17.30
N ALA A 161 -29.71 -2.13 18.28
CA ALA A 161 -30.85 -3.03 18.08
C ALA A 161 -32.14 -2.30 17.63
N ALA A 162 -32.22 -0.98 17.81
CA ALA A 162 -33.37 -0.19 17.38
C ALA A 162 -33.21 0.40 15.97
N LEU A 163 -32.10 0.11 15.28
CA LEU A 163 -31.80 0.64 13.95
C LEU A 163 -31.93 -0.44 12.88
N GLU A 164 -32.53 -0.07 11.75
CA GLU A 164 -32.58 -0.90 10.54
C GLU A 164 -31.39 -0.59 9.61
N GLY A 165 -30.92 -1.60 8.88
CA GLY A 165 -29.87 -1.42 7.87
C GLY A 165 -28.44 -1.22 8.41
N CYS A 166 -28.20 -1.52 9.69
CA CYS A 166 -26.83 -1.52 10.23
C CYS A 166 -25.97 -2.59 9.52
N PRO A 167 -24.71 -2.26 9.18
CA PRO A 167 -23.76 -3.27 8.69
C PRO A 167 -23.60 -4.42 9.70
N GLU A 168 -23.42 -5.65 9.21
CA GLU A 168 -23.25 -6.84 10.06
C GLU A 168 -22.07 -6.73 11.04
N THR A 169 -21.10 -5.86 10.75
CA THR A 169 -19.96 -5.56 11.62
C THR A 169 -20.34 -4.79 12.88
N ILE A 170 -21.53 -4.17 12.94
CA ILE A 170 -22.00 -3.44 14.11
C ILE A 170 -22.59 -4.41 15.12
N ASN A 171 -22.03 -4.40 16.33
CA ASN A 171 -22.56 -5.18 17.45
C ASN A 171 -23.90 -4.58 17.91
N THR A 172 -25.01 -5.25 17.57
CA THR A 172 -26.38 -4.84 17.90
C THR A 172 -26.66 -4.74 19.41
N LYS A 173 -25.80 -5.34 20.26
CA LYS A 173 -25.89 -5.24 21.73
C LYS A 173 -25.26 -3.96 22.30
N ARG A 174 -24.66 -3.11 21.47
CA ARG A 174 -24.04 -1.85 21.88
C ARG A 174 -24.86 -0.66 21.40
N SER A 175 -24.69 0.49 22.05
CA SER A 175 -25.22 1.75 21.53
C SER A 175 -24.30 2.29 20.44
N VAL A 176 -24.87 3.02 19.48
CA VAL A 176 -24.15 3.73 18.41
C VAL A 176 -24.47 5.22 18.47
N LYS A 177 -23.50 6.04 18.05
CA LYS A 177 -23.67 7.49 17.89
C LYS A 177 -24.06 7.78 16.45
N LEU A 178 -25.20 8.43 16.26
CA LEU A 178 -25.62 8.99 14.98
C LEU A 178 -25.31 10.48 14.98
N VAL A 179 -24.84 11.00 13.84
CA VAL A 179 -24.43 12.39 13.67
C VAL A 179 -25.10 13.00 12.45
N LYS A 180 -25.35 14.30 12.51
CA LYS A 180 -25.86 15.07 11.38
C LYS A 180 -25.23 16.46 11.40
N ASN A 181 -24.55 16.83 10.32
CA ASN A 181 -24.16 18.20 10.08
C ASN A 181 -25.42 19.08 9.98
N CYS A 182 -25.46 20.15 10.78
CA CYS A 182 -26.57 21.11 10.83
C CYS A 182 -26.47 22.18 9.74
N GLU A 183 -25.31 22.31 9.10
CA GLU A 183 -24.97 23.39 8.19
C GLU A 183 -25.14 22.96 6.73
N TYR A 184 -25.82 23.80 5.95
CA TYR A 184 -25.93 23.61 4.50
C TYR A 184 -24.72 24.18 3.74
N ARG A 185 -24.04 25.18 4.33
CA ARG A 185 -22.83 25.82 3.79
C ARG A 185 -21.82 25.96 4.90
N LEU A 186 -20.55 25.76 4.56
CA LEU A 186 -19.44 25.79 5.51
C LEU A 186 -18.71 27.12 5.39
N PHE A 187 -18.47 27.81 6.51
CA PHE A 187 -17.73 29.06 6.52
C PHE A 187 -16.22 28.81 6.58
N GLN A 188 -15.64 28.53 5.41
CA GLN A 188 -14.22 28.18 5.29
C GLN A 188 -13.30 29.40 5.49
N ARG A 189 -12.13 29.18 6.12
CA ARG A 189 -11.04 30.16 6.19
C ARG A 189 -9.79 29.60 5.51
N PRO A 190 -9.62 29.84 4.19
CA PRO A 190 -8.56 29.23 3.40
C PRO A 190 -7.23 29.97 3.61
N ASP A 191 -6.60 29.74 4.76
CA ASP A 191 -5.36 30.41 5.15
C ASP A 191 -4.22 30.18 4.12
N ASP A 192 -4.20 29.00 3.48
CA ASP A 192 -3.19 28.61 2.49
C ASP A 192 -3.41 29.22 1.09
N ALA A 193 -4.60 29.75 0.80
CA ALA A 193 -4.92 30.33 -0.52
C ALA A 193 -4.18 31.66 -0.79
N ILE A 194 -3.54 32.23 0.23
CA ILE A 194 -2.63 33.36 0.06
C ILE A 194 -1.42 33.00 -0.82
N HIS A 195 -1.05 31.72 -0.90
CA HIS A 195 0.05 31.21 -1.72
C HIS A 195 -0.48 30.69 -3.06
N PRO A 196 -0.21 31.38 -4.19
CA PRO A 196 -0.75 30.99 -5.49
C PRO A 196 -0.41 29.55 -5.88
N GLY A 197 -1.44 28.78 -6.24
CA GLY A 197 -1.30 27.39 -6.70
C GLY A 197 -1.13 26.34 -5.58
N PHE A 198 -1.09 26.74 -4.31
CA PHE A 198 -0.98 25.81 -3.19
C PHE A 198 -2.34 25.19 -2.82
N ASP A 199 -3.33 26.03 -2.47
CA ASP A 199 -4.70 25.57 -2.24
C ASP A 199 -5.48 25.47 -3.55
N LYS A 200 -5.45 24.27 -4.13
CA LYS A 200 -6.22 23.98 -5.34
C LYS A 200 -7.71 24.05 -5.07
N GLN A 201 -8.20 23.52 -3.95
CA GLN A 201 -9.64 23.40 -3.69
C GLN A 201 -10.33 24.76 -3.69
N THR A 202 -9.75 25.74 -2.98
CA THR A 202 -10.27 27.12 -2.95
C THR A 202 -10.11 27.84 -4.29
N SER A 203 -9.06 27.52 -5.07
CA SER A 203 -8.81 28.16 -6.36
C SER A 203 -9.78 27.73 -7.48
N TRP A 204 -10.49 26.61 -7.32
CA TRP A 204 -11.46 26.09 -8.29
C TRP A 204 -12.91 26.52 -8.03
N THR A 205 -13.19 27.07 -6.85
CA THR A 205 -14.51 27.63 -6.46
C THR A 205 -14.66 29.08 -6.87
#